data_AF-A0A2V8UI59-F1
#
_entry.id   AF-A0A2V8UI59-F1
#
_cell.length_a   1.000
_cell.length_b   1.000
_cell.length_c   1.000
_cell.angle_alpha   90.00
_cell.angle_beta   90.00
_cell.angle_gamma   90.00
#
_symmetry.space_group_name_H-M   'P 1'
#
loop_
_entity.id
_entity.type
_entity.pdbx_description
1 polymer ?
#
loop_
_entity_poly.entity_id
_entity_poly.type
_entity_poly.pdbx_seq_one_letter_code
_entity_poly.pdbx_strand_id
1 'polypeptide(L)'
;MVDVTDAGLIGVRDRALILLGFAGAFRRPELVGLDVEDCAFGKDGLIITWRRSKTDQAGAGRKIGIPYGSNPETCPVRVLQGWIEQAGIASGPVVAEPRR
;
A
#
# COMPACT_ATOMS: atom_id res chain seq x y z
N MET A 1 -2.22 9.11 -15.94
CA MET A 1 -1.18 8.06 -16.04
C MET A 1 -1.34 7.00 -14.94
N VAL A 2 -2.52 6.40 -14.87
CA VAL A 2 -2.90 5.21 -14.05
C VAL A 2 -3.85 4.30 -14.85
N ASP A 3 -4.46 4.86 -15.90
CA ASP A 3 -5.36 4.20 -16.86
C ASP A 3 -4.70 3.09 -17.71
N VAL A 4 -3.36 3.02 -17.74
CA VAL A 4 -2.61 2.05 -18.58
C VAL A 4 -2.38 0.71 -17.87
N THR A 5 -2.77 0.58 -16.60
CA THR A 5 -2.68 -0.70 -15.89
C THR A 5 -3.81 -1.63 -16.34
N ASP A 6 -3.49 -2.87 -16.69
CA ASP A 6 -4.47 -3.90 -17.07
C ASP A 6 -5.55 -4.08 -15.98
N ALA A 7 -6.75 -4.52 -16.37
CA ALA A 7 -7.86 -4.77 -15.44
C ALA A 7 -7.67 -6.06 -14.63
N GLY A 8 -6.70 -6.91 -15.00
CA GLY A 8 -6.34 -8.09 -14.23
C GLY A 8 -5.73 -7.78 -12.86
N LEU A 9 -5.66 -8.79 -12.00
CA LEU A 9 -5.13 -8.69 -10.63
C LEU A 9 -3.73 -8.04 -10.57
N ILE A 10 -2.88 -8.29 -11.57
CA ILE A 10 -1.55 -7.68 -11.66
C ILE A 10 -1.64 -6.17 -11.86
N GLY A 11 -2.53 -5.69 -12.73
CA GLY A 11 -2.68 -4.25 -12.93
C GLY A 11 -3.32 -3.55 -11.74
N VAL A 12 -4.21 -4.22 -11.00
CA VAL A 12 -4.73 -3.73 -9.71
C VAL A 12 -3.61 -3.58 -8.67
N ARG A 13 -2.72 -4.59 -8.55
CA ARG A 13 -1.53 -4.51 -7.70
C ARG A 13 -0.64 -3.35 -8.07
N ASP A 14 -0.27 -3.24 -9.35
CA ASP A 14 0.66 -2.22 -9.81
C ASP A 14 0.07 -0.81 -9.63
N ARG A 15 -1.23 -0.64 -9.85
CA ARG A 15 -1.98 0.57 -9.54
C ARG A 15 -1.92 0.92 -8.05
N ALA A 16 -2.14 -0.07 -7.17
CA ALA A 16 -2.04 0.12 -5.72
C ALA A 16 -0.65 0.61 -5.32
N LEU A 17 0.41 -0.02 -5.84
CA LEU A 17 1.80 0.32 -5.52
C LEU A 17 2.18 1.72 -6.02
N ILE A 18 1.77 2.10 -7.22
CA ILE A 18 2.05 3.42 -7.79
C ILE A 18 1.37 4.51 -6.97
N LEU A 19 0.06 4.36 -6.71
CA LEU A 19 -0.72 5.36 -5.96
C LEU A 19 -0.22 5.46 -4.51
N LEU A 20 0.07 4.33 -3.88
CA LEU A 20 0.58 4.30 -2.51
C LEU A 20 1.97 4.92 -2.42
N GLY A 21 2.86 4.57 -3.34
CA GLY A 21 4.20 5.14 -3.44
C GLY A 21 4.18 6.65 -3.64
N PHE A 22 3.30 7.14 -4.51
CA PHE A 22 3.12 8.56 -4.76
C PHE A 22 2.56 9.30 -3.52
N ALA A 23 1.49 8.79 -2.92
CA ALA A 23 0.82 9.46 -1.80
C ALA A 23 1.65 9.46 -0.50
N GLY A 24 2.41 8.39 -0.25
CA GLY A 24 3.25 8.26 0.94
C GLY A 24 4.71 8.71 0.76
N ALA A 25 5.09 9.12 -0.46
CA ALA A 25 6.47 9.35 -0.87
C ALA A 25 7.41 8.17 -0.50
N PHE A 26 6.93 6.94 -0.72
CA PHE A 26 7.67 5.73 -0.39
C PHE A 26 8.66 5.37 -1.50
N ARG A 27 9.83 4.89 -1.08
CA ARG A 27 10.81 4.29 -1.99
C ARG A 27 10.45 2.82 -2.23
N ARG A 28 10.94 2.27 -3.35
CA ARG A 28 10.74 0.87 -3.72
C ARG A 28 11.01 -0.14 -2.58
N PRO A 29 12.11 -0.05 -1.80
CA PRO A 29 12.37 -1.02 -0.73
C PRO A 29 11.39 -0.92 0.44
N GLU A 30 10.80 0.26 0.66
CA GLU A 30 9.70 0.42 1.61
C GLU A 30 8.51 -0.35 1.05
N LEU A 31 7.98 -0.01 -0.13
CA LEU A 31 6.82 -0.71 -0.71
C LEU A 31 6.95 -2.24 -0.77
N VAL A 32 8.13 -2.78 -1.12
CA VAL A 32 8.37 -4.22 -1.22
C VAL A 32 8.39 -4.91 0.15
N GLY A 33 8.78 -4.20 1.20
CA GLY A 33 8.81 -4.73 2.57
C GLY A 33 7.54 -4.48 3.36
N LEU A 34 6.46 -3.99 2.73
CA LEU A 34 5.24 -3.61 3.43
C LEU A 34 4.39 -4.85 3.70
N ASP A 35 4.09 -5.09 4.98
CA ASP A 35 3.15 -6.13 5.38
C ASP A 35 1.75 -5.52 5.65
N VAL A 36 0.70 -6.34 5.53
CA VAL A 36 -0.68 -5.93 5.86
C VAL A 36 -0.78 -5.47 7.31
N GLU A 37 -0.03 -6.10 8.19
CA GLU A 37 0.06 -5.80 9.62
C GLU A 37 0.65 -4.41 9.91
N ASP A 38 1.37 -3.82 8.96
CA ASP A 38 1.87 -2.46 9.05
C ASP A 38 0.81 -1.42 8.63
N CYS A 39 -0.31 -1.86 8.05
CA CYS A 39 -1.38 -1.03 7.49
C CYS A 39 -2.58 -0.95 8.45
N ALA A 40 -2.76 0.20 9.10
CA ALA A 40 -3.95 0.47 9.90
C ALA A 40 -4.94 1.36 9.13
N PHE A 41 -6.03 0.76 8.65
CA PHE A 41 -7.13 1.49 8.00
C PHE A 41 -8.07 2.10 9.05
N GLY A 42 -8.46 3.35 8.84
CA GLY A 42 -9.37 4.07 9.71
C GLY A 42 -10.23 5.07 8.95
N LYS A 43 -11.08 5.79 9.68
CA LYS A 43 -12.06 6.74 9.11
C LYS A 43 -11.43 7.84 8.25
N ASP A 44 -10.22 8.27 8.58
CA ASP A 44 -9.54 9.39 7.92
C ASP A 44 -8.57 8.92 6.82
N GLY A 45 -8.35 7.60 6.69
CA GLY A 45 -7.45 7.02 5.69
C GLY A 45 -6.65 5.84 6.24
N LEU A 46 -5.40 5.74 5.80
CA LEU A 46 -4.46 4.67 6.13
C LEU A 46 -3.28 5.21 6.93
N ILE A 47 -2.89 4.50 7.98
CA ILE A 47 -1.62 4.73 8.68
C ILE A 47 -0.70 3.54 8.40
N ILE A 48 0.46 3.80 7.79
CA ILE A 48 1.52 2.81 7.60
C ILE A 48 2.57 2.97 8.67
N THR A 49 2.93 1.87 9.35
CA THR A 49 3.97 1.83 10.38
C THR A 49 5.16 0.99 9.95
N TRP A 50 6.30 1.63 9.71
CA TRP A 50 7.56 0.94 9.40
C TRP A 50 8.29 0.55 10.67
N ARG A 51 8.40 -0.76 10.97
CA ARG A 51 9.05 -1.29 12.18
C ARG A 51 10.58 -1.24 12.12
N ARG A 52 11.16 -1.31 10.92
CA ARG A 52 12.60 -1.10 10.66
C ARG A 52 12.79 -0.30 9.38
N SER A 53 13.33 0.91 9.50
CA SER A 53 13.90 1.63 8.37
C SER A 53 15.42 1.42 8.35
N LYS A 54 16.02 1.26 7.17
CA LYS A 54 17.48 1.10 7.00
C LYS A 54 18.29 2.24 7.62
N THR A 55 17.69 3.42 7.79
CA THR A 55 18.31 4.60 8.44
C THR A 55 17.90 4.79 9.90
N ASP A 56 17.06 3.92 10.45
CA ASP A 56 16.60 4.03 11.83
C ASP A 56 17.53 3.28 12.78
N GLN A 57 18.66 3.93 13.07
CA GLN A 57 19.63 3.45 14.06
C GLN A 57 19.06 3.48 15.50
N ALA A 58 17.93 4.17 15.74
CA ALA A 58 17.28 4.32 17.04
C ALA A 58 16.07 3.39 17.25
N GLY A 59 15.58 2.71 16.20
CA GLY A 59 14.47 1.77 16.27
C GLY A 59 13.11 2.40 16.58
N ALA A 60 12.93 3.70 16.33
CA ALA A 60 11.68 4.41 16.62
C ALA A 60 10.55 4.03 15.65
N GLY A 61 10.88 3.53 14.47
CA GLY A 61 9.96 3.34 13.36
C GLY A 61 9.44 4.66 12.78
N ARG A 62 8.77 4.59 11.63
CA ARG A 62 8.14 5.75 10.98
C ARG A 62 6.66 5.47 10.75
N LYS A 63 5.80 6.39 11.19
CA LYS A 63 4.36 6.37 10.87
C LYS A 63 4.05 7.38 9.77
N ILE A 64 3.34 6.95 8.74
CA ILE A 64 2.89 7.82 7.64
C ILE A 64 1.39 7.67 7.48
N GLY A 65 0.69 8.79 7.63
CA GLY A 65 -0.74 8.92 7.35
C GLY A 65 -0.96 9.22 5.88
N ILE A 66 -1.87 8.49 5.26
CA ILE A 66 -2.30 8.64 3.87
C ILE A 66 -3.81 8.86 3.90
N PRO A 67 -4.29 10.09 3.65
CA PRO A 67 -5.72 10.37 3.68
C PRO A 67 -6.43 9.73 2.48
N TYR A 68 -7.75 9.59 2.59
CA TYR A 68 -8.58 9.26 1.44
C TYR A 68 -8.45 10.33 0.34
N GLY A 69 -8.33 9.88 -0.90
CA GLY A 69 -8.39 10.74 -2.08
C GLY A 69 -9.85 11.01 -2.47
N SER A 70 -10.09 12.19 -3.06
CA SER A 70 -11.43 12.61 -3.50
C SER A 70 -11.94 11.78 -4.69
N ASN A 71 -11.05 11.34 -5.59
CA ASN A 71 -11.41 10.45 -6.68
C ASN A 71 -11.25 8.98 -6.24
N PRO A 72 -12.31 8.16 -6.27
CA PRO A 72 -12.24 6.74 -5.90
C PRO A 72 -11.22 5.95 -6.72
N GLU A 73 -11.14 6.19 -8.03
CA GLU A 73 -10.28 5.43 -8.96
C GLU A 73 -8.77 5.63 -8.72
N THR A 74 -8.42 6.77 -8.14
CA THR A 74 -7.02 7.13 -7.84
C THR A 74 -6.76 7.27 -6.34
N CYS A 75 -7.71 6.84 -5.51
CA CYS A 75 -7.54 6.89 -4.07
C CYS A 75 -6.57 5.78 -3.62
N PRO A 76 -5.40 6.11 -3.05
CA PRO A 76 -4.40 5.12 -2.66
C PRO A 76 -4.95 4.14 -1.61
N VAL A 77 -5.77 4.64 -0.67
CA VAL A 77 -6.38 3.84 0.39
C VAL A 77 -7.36 2.82 -0.19
N ARG A 78 -8.31 3.26 -1.03
CA ARG A 78 -9.34 2.38 -1.60
C ARG A 78 -8.75 1.35 -2.56
N VAL A 79 -7.81 1.77 -3.40
CA VAL A 79 -7.15 0.85 -4.34
C VAL A 79 -6.33 -0.20 -3.59
N LEU A 80 -5.62 0.18 -2.52
CA LEU A 80 -4.90 -0.79 -1.69
C LEU A 80 -5.85 -1.78 -1.01
N GLN A 81 -6.97 -1.30 -0.45
CA GLN A 81 -7.99 -2.19 0.14
C GLN A 81 -8.52 -3.18 -0.89
N GLY A 82 -8.90 -2.69 -2.08
CA GLY A 82 -9.38 -3.52 -3.17
C GLY A 82 -8.36 -4.56 -3.62
N TRP A 83 -7.08 -4.21 -3.69
CA TRP A 83 -6.01 -5.17 -3.97
C TRP A 83 -5.90 -6.26 -2.90
N ILE A 84 -5.84 -5.89 -1.62
CA ILE A 84 -5.70 -6.84 -0.50
C ILE A 84 -6.87 -7.83 -0.47
N GLU A 85 -8.08 -7.32 -0.69
CA GLU A 85 -9.30 -8.13 -0.75
C GLU A 85 -9.30 -9.07 -1.95
N GLN A 86 -9.07 -8.56 -3.16
CA GLN A 86 -9.07 -9.36 -4.39
C GLN A 86 -7.95 -10.41 -4.43
N ALA A 87 -6.80 -10.12 -3.82
CA ALA A 87 -5.66 -11.04 -3.75
C ALA A 87 -5.77 -12.06 -2.62
N GLY A 88 -6.75 -11.92 -1.70
CA GLY A 88 -6.93 -12.80 -0.55
C GLY A 88 -5.77 -12.73 0.44
N ILE A 89 -5.20 -11.54 0.65
CA ILE A 89 -4.04 -11.33 1.53
C ILE A 89 -4.54 -10.98 2.94
N ALA A 90 -4.62 -11.98 3.81
CA ALA A 90 -5.01 -11.76 5.21
C ALA A 90 -3.84 -11.28 6.10
N SER A 91 -2.59 -11.60 5.74
CA SER A 91 -1.39 -11.31 6.52
C SER A 91 -0.14 -11.42 5.65
N GLY A 92 0.95 -10.77 6.08
CA GLY A 92 2.25 -10.79 5.40
C GLY A 92 2.32 -9.80 4.23
N PRO A 93 3.16 -10.08 3.21
CA PRO A 93 3.53 -9.09 2.22
C PRO A 93 2.36 -8.57 1.39
N VAL A 94 2.22 -7.24 1.32
CA VAL A 94 1.25 -6.58 0.43
C VAL A 94 1.57 -6.85 -1.04
N VAL A 95 2.84 -7.07 -1.39
CA VAL A 95 3.30 -7.32 -2.78
C VAL A 95 3.27 -8.81 -3.15
N ALA A 96 2.49 -9.63 -2.44
CA ALA A 96 2.41 -11.07 -2.69
C ALA A 96 1.79 -11.42 -4.06
N GLU A 97 2.03 -12.65 -4.50
CA GLU A 97 1.30 -13.22 -5.63
C GLU A 97 -0.17 -13.47 -5.24
N PRO A 98 -1.13 -13.21 -6.13
CA PRO A 98 -2.54 -13.47 -5.84
C PRO A 98 -2.78 -14.96 -5.57
N ARG A 99 -3.59 -15.28 -4.56
CA ARG A 99 -4.00 -16.67 -4.32
C ARG A 99 -5.06 -17.07 -5.36
N ARG A 100 -4.83 -18.18 -6.07
CA ARG A 100 -5.77 -18.77 -7.04
C ARG A 100 -6.95 -19.46 -6.36
#